data_AF-A0A444Y0U5-F1
#
_entry.id   AF-A0A444Y0U5-F1
#
_cell.length_a   1.000
_cell.length_b   1.000
_cell.length_c   1.000
_cell.angle_alpha   90.00
_cell.angle_beta   90.00
_cell.angle_gamma   90.00
#
_symmetry.space_group_name_H-M   'P 1'
#
loop_
_entity.id
_entity.type
_entity.pdbx_description
1 polymer ?
#
loop_
_entity_poly.entity_id
_entity_poly.type
_entity_poly.pdbx_seq_one_letter_code
_entity_poly.pdbx_strand_id
1 'polypeptide(L)'
;MLLELNLQAASKENNESPTQAEMFVETRQNIKGKSLDEDTLDVIAHLQAENKKSKESAIRAFQSIFGKEKAGRVRYHGRVTTPTLLKKNEEIATLKQQHAAEKATLEGKVDVMQKEVDELKSLVRIMLQQKSSGVDLEILAAQLGSTPGSPNNDANEKENHVEGEIELN
;
A
#
# COMPACT_ATOMS: atom_id res chain seq x y z
N MET A 1 27.55 -10.58 -0.31
CA MET A 1 26.36 -11.43 -0.23
C MET A 1 25.14 -10.59 -0.58
N LEU A 2 24.86 -10.46 -1.88
CA LEU A 2 23.87 -9.53 -2.43
C LEU A 2 23.03 -10.24 -3.51
N LEU A 3 22.50 -11.42 -3.20
CA LEU A 3 21.62 -12.17 -4.10
C LEU A 3 20.65 -13.05 -3.30
N GLU A 4 19.82 -12.44 -2.47
CA GLU A 4 18.53 -13.04 -2.14
C GLU A 4 17.49 -11.93 -2.18
N LEU A 5 17.12 -11.57 -3.43
CA LEU A 5 15.82 -11.01 -3.74
C LEU A 5 14.81 -12.04 -3.22
N ASN A 6 14.36 -11.82 -2.00
CA ASN A 6 13.40 -12.65 -1.32
C ASN A 6 12.04 -12.42 -1.99
N LEU A 7 11.88 -13.00 -3.19
CA LEU A 7 10.64 -13.12 -3.96
C LEU A 7 9.69 -14.14 -3.29
N GLN A 8 9.74 -14.18 -1.96
CA GLN A 8 8.99 -15.10 -1.11
C GLN A 8 8.27 -14.34 0.00
N ALA A 9 7.79 -13.14 -0.33
CA ALA A 9 6.69 -12.51 0.40
C ALA A 9 5.37 -12.88 -0.31
N ALA A 10 4.92 -14.11 -0.03
CA ALA A 10 3.53 -14.54 -0.01
C ALA A 10 2.70 -14.36 -1.30
N SER A 11 2.95 -15.25 -2.26
CA SER A 11 1.97 -15.72 -3.26
C SER A 11 0.78 -16.46 -2.60
N LYS A 12 0.10 -15.83 -1.65
CA LYS A 12 -1.29 -16.17 -1.29
C LYS A 12 -2.23 -15.25 -2.08
N GLU A 13 -1.95 -15.08 -3.36
CA GLU A 13 -2.94 -14.54 -4.26
C GLU A 13 -4.00 -15.62 -4.42
N ASN A 14 -5.24 -15.28 -4.06
CA ASN A 14 -6.38 -16.16 -4.22
C ASN A 14 -6.37 -16.67 -5.66
N ASN A 15 -6.04 -17.95 -5.87
CA ASN A 15 -6.00 -18.61 -7.17
C ASN A 15 -7.38 -18.75 -7.83
N GLU A 16 -8.35 -17.98 -7.37
CA GLU A 16 -9.69 -17.93 -7.88
C GLU A 16 -9.69 -17.30 -9.27
N SER A 17 -10.34 -18.02 -10.19
CA SER A 17 -10.67 -17.50 -11.51
C SER A 17 -11.44 -16.19 -11.43
N PRO A 18 -11.25 -15.26 -12.38
CA PRO A 18 -12.11 -14.12 -12.55
C PRO A 18 -13.59 -14.53 -12.61
N THR A 19 -14.42 -13.75 -11.96
CA THR A 19 -15.87 -13.90 -11.94
C THR A 19 -16.48 -13.53 -13.29
N GLN A 20 -17.73 -13.96 -13.51
CA GLN A 20 -18.50 -13.56 -14.71
C GLN A 20 -18.71 -12.04 -14.78
N ALA A 21 -18.89 -11.38 -13.64
CA ALA A 21 -19.03 -9.94 -13.56
C ALA A 21 -17.76 -9.22 -14.05
N GLU A 22 -16.58 -9.64 -13.59
CA GLU A 22 -15.29 -9.09 -14.02
C GLU A 22 -15.07 -9.29 -15.52
N MET A 23 -15.36 -10.49 -16.02
CA MET A 23 -15.28 -10.80 -17.45
C MET A 23 -16.19 -9.90 -18.28
N PHE A 24 -17.42 -9.66 -17.82
CA PHE A 24 -18.37 -8.79 -18.50
C PHE A 24 -17.88 -7.34 -18.55
N VAL A 25 -17.48 -6.79 -17.40
CA VAL A 25 -17.01 -5.40 -17.26
C VAL A 25 -15.84 -5.14 -18.20
N GLU A 26 -14.81 -6.00 -18.15
CA GLU A 26 -13.64 -5.86 -19.00
C GLU A 26 -14.02 -5.92 -20.49
N THR A 27 -14.85 -6.90 -20.86
CA THR A 27 -15.26 -7.10 -22.26
C THR A 27 -16.00 -5.88 -22.80
N ARG A 28 -16.86 -5.25 -21.98
CA ARG A 28 -17.63 -4.08 -22.40
C ARG A 28 -16.79 -2.80 -22.43
N GLN A 29 -15.83 -2.66 -21.53
CA GLN A 29 -14.95 -1.50 -21.47
C GLN A 29 -13.85 -1.52 -22.56
N ASN A 30 -13.46 -2.70 -23.05
CA ASN A 30 -12.44 -2.85 -24.10
C ASN A 30 -12.98 -2.61 -25.54
N ILE A 31 -14.16 -2.01 -25.69
CA ILE A 31 -14.72 -1.71 -27.02
C ILE A 31 -14.18 -0.34 -27.48
N LYS A 32 -13.10 -0.34 -28.26
CA LYS A 32 -12.54 0.89 -28.83
C LYS A 32 -13.51 1.54 -29.82
N GLY A 33 -13.77 2.84 -29.63
CA GLY A 33 -14.47 3.69 -30.61
C GLY A 33 -16.01 3.62 -30.59
N LYS A 34 -16.62 2.98 -29.57
CA LYS A 34 -18.07 3.00 -29.37
C LYS A 34 -18.40 3.45 -27.96
N SER A 35 -19.32 4.41 -27.84
CA SER A 35 -19.93 4.73 -26.55
C SER A 35 -20.85 3.59 -26.13
N LEU A 36 -20.84 3.26 -24.84
CA LEU A 36 -21.81 2.35 -24.24
C LEU A 36 -23.12 3.11 -23.99
N ASP A 37 -24.25 2.41 -24.06
CA ASP A 37 -25.53 2.94 -23.60
C ASP A 37 -25.54 3.13 -22.07
N GLU A 38 -26.41 4.02 -21.61
CA GLU A 38 -26.52 4.41 -20.20
C GLU A 38 -26.87 3.20 -19.30
N ASP A 39 -27.82 2.36 -19.72
CA ASP A 39 -28.20 1.14 -19.00
C ASP A 39 -26.99 0.21 -18.80
N THR A 40 -26.16 0.04 -19.83
CA THR A 40 -24.94 -0.78 -19.74
C THR A 40 -23.91 -0.14 -18.81
N LEU A 41 -23.76 1.18 -18.82
CA LEU A 41 -22.86 1.89 -17.90
C LEU A 41 -23.31 1.71 -16.44
N ASP A 42 -24.62 1.80 -16.18
CA ASP A 42 -25.20 1.59 -14.85
C ASP A 42 -24.97 0.17 -14.33
N VAL A 43 -25.17 -0.83 -15.20
CA VAL A 43 -24.87 -2.22 -14.87
C VAL A 43 -23.38 -2.42 -14.57
N ILE A 44 -22.50 -1.81 -15.37
CA ILE A 44 -21.05 -1.88 -15.13
C ILE A 44 -20.69 -1.25 -13.78
N ALA A 45 -21.21 -0.05 -13.49
CA ALA A 45 -20.95 0.65 -12.24
C ALA A 45 -21.44 -0.15 -11.03
N HIS A 46 -22.64 -0.73 -11.12
CA HIS A 46 -23.20 -1.59 -10.09
C HIS A 46 -22.34 -2.84 -9.85
N LEU A 47 -21.97 -3.55 -10.91
CA LEU A 47 -21.13 -4.76 -10.81
C LEU A 47 -19.74 -4.45 -10.24
N GLN A 48 -19.12 -3.32 -10.63
CA GLN A 48 -17.86 -2.87 -10.06
C GLN A 48 -17.98 -2.55 -8.57
N ALA A 49 -19.07 -1.92 -8.14
CA ALA A 49 -19.32 -1.63 -6.73
C ALA A 49 -19.51 -2.91 -5.90
N GLU A 50 -20.26 -3.89 -6.42
CA GLU A 50 -20.44 -5.18 -5.76
C GLU A 50 -19.15 -6.00 -5.69
N ASN A 51 -18.32 -5.95 -6.74
CA ASN A 51 -17.04 -6.66 -6.74
C ASN A 51 -16.05 -6.10 -5.71
N LYS A 52 -16.10 -4.80 -5.43
CA LYS A 52 -15.33 -4.19 -4.32
C LYS A 52 -15.77 -4.70 -2.94
N LYS A 53 -17.01 -5.19 -2.80
CA LYS A 53 -17.50 -5.75 -1.53
C LYS A 53 -17.04 -7.20 -1.36
N SER A 54 -17.36 -8.06 -2.32
CA SER A 54 -16.82 -9.43 -2.40
C SER A 54 -17.15 -10.06 -3.76
N LYS A 55 -16.40 -11.13 -4.12
CA LYS A 55 -16.67 -11.91 -5.33
C LYS A 55 -18.05 -12.57 -5.30
N GLU A 56 -18.50 -13.09 -4.17
CA GLU A 56 -19.84 -13.65 -4.03
C GLU A 56 -20.92 -12.60 -4.24
N SER A 57 -20.69 -11.36 -3.80
CA SER A 57 -21.63 -10.26 -4.04
C SER A 57 -21.73 -9.95 -5.53
N ALA A 58 -20.59 -9.85 -6.21
CA ALA A 58 -20.55 -9.68 -7.66
C ALA A 58 -21.25 -10.82 -8.42
N ILE A 59 -21.04 -12.08 -8.00
CA ILE A 59 -21.69 -13.24 -8.60
C ILE A 59 -23.21 -13.17 -8.40
N ARG A 60 -23.70 -12.86 -7.19
CA ARG A 60 -25.14 -12.73 -6.91
C ARG A 60 -25.76 -11.59 -7.72
N ALA A 61 -25.12 -10.43 -7.77
CA ALA A 61 -25.59 -9.28 -8.54
C ALA A 61 -25.66 -9.60 -10.04
N PHE A 62 -24.62 -10.22 -10.59
CA PHE A 62 -24.59 -10.65 -11.99
C PHE A 62 -25.71 -11.62 -12.32
N GLN A 63 -25.94 -12.63 -11.47
CA GLN A 63 -27.04 -13.59 -11.63
C GLN A 63 -28.41 -12.94 -11.46
N SER A 64 -28.53 -11.89 -10.64
CA SER A 64 -29.79 -11.14 -10.49
C SER A 64 -30.15 -10.38 -11.77
N ILE A 65 -29.17 -9.84 -12.48
CA ILE A 65 -29.37 -9.04 -13.70
C ILE A 65 -29.57 -9.95 -14.91
N PHE A 66 -28.69 -10.94 -15.09
CA PHE A 66 -28.64 -11.75 -16.32
C PHE A 66 -29.27 -13.15 -16.18
N GLY A 67 -29.68 -13.50 -14.96
CA GLY A 67 -30.09 -14.85 -14.59
C GLY A 67 -28.90 -15.79 -14.38
N LYS A 68 -29.17 -16.98 -13.83
CA LYS A 68 -28.16 -18.03 -13.72
C LYS A 68 -27.70 -18.50 -15.09
N GLU A 69 -26.40 -18.71 -15.21
CA GLU A 69 -25.83 -19.29 -16.42
C GLU A 69 -26.23 -20.76 -16.57
N LYS A 70 -26.47 -21.21 -17.80
CA LYS A 70 -26.85 -22.61 -18.08
C LYS A 70 -25.60 -23.41 -18.41
N ALA A 71 -25.58 -24.68 -18.02
CA ALA A 71 -24.50 -25.60 -18.36
C ALA A 71 -24.24 -25.58 -19.89
N GLY A 72 -22.97 -25.42 -20.28
CA GLY A 72 -22.54 -25.41 -21.69
C GLY A 72 -22.73 -24.09 -22.45
N ARG A 73 -23.27 -23.03 -21.83
CA ARG A 73 -23.42 -21.72 -22.47
C ARG A 73 -22.79 -20.63 -21.62
N VAL A 74 -21.64 -20.13 -22.08
CA VAL A 74 -20.92 -19.01 -21.47
C VAL A 74 -21.32 -17.72 -22.18
N ARG A 75 -22.06 -16.83 -21.52
CA ARG A 75 -22.63 -15.60 -22.11
C ARG A 75 -21.77 -14.38 -21.76
N TYR A 76 -21.62 -13.48 -22.73
CA TYR A 76 -21.04 -12.14 -22.52
C TYR A 76 -19.54 -12.05 -22.17
N HIS A 77 -18.76 -13.13 -22.33
CA HIS A 77 -17.30 -13.13 -22.11
C HIS A 77 -16.48 -12.55 -23.26
N GLY A 78 -17.12 -12.05 -24.33
CA GLY A 78 -16.42 -11.56 -25.52
C GLY A 78 -15.58 -12.64 -26.21
N ARG A 79 -14.87 -12.27 -27.27
CA ARG A 79 -13.94 -13.17 -27.97
C ARG A 79 -12.48 -12.96 -27.58
N VAL A 80 -12.15 -11.76 -27.09
CA VAL A 80 -10.77 -11.27 -26.95
C VAL A 80 -10.28 -11.39 -25.50
N THR A 81 -11.14 -11.12 -24.53
CA THR A 81 -10.79 -11.20 -23.11
C THR A 81 -10.90 -12.64 -22.65
N THR A 82 -9.82 -13.19 -22.09
CA THR A 82 -9.83 -14.51 -21.43
C THR A 82 -9.61 -14.34 -19.92
N PRO A 83 -10.12 -15.27 -19.09
CA PRO A 83 -9.89 -15.21 -17.65
C PRO A 83 -8.39 -15.19 -17.28
N THR A 84 -7.57 -15.91 -18.03
CA THR A 84 -6.10 -15.91 -17.83
C THR A 84 -5.45 -14.57 -18.18
N LEU A 85 -5.91 -13.86 -19.21
CA LEU A 85 -5.42 -12.53 -19.53
C LEU A 85 -5.79 -11.53 -18.43
N LEU A 86 -7.03 -11.59 -17.93
CA LEU A 86 -7.46 -10.73 -16.82
C LEU A 86 -6.64 -10.94 -15.56
N LYS A 87 -6.41 -12.19 -15.16
CA LYS A 87 -5.59 -12.51 -14.00
C LYS A 87 -4.17 -11.94 -14.14
N LYS A 88 -3.55 -12.10 -15.31
CA LYS A 88 -2.21 -11.53 -15.58
C LYS A 88 -2.20 -10.01 -15.51
N ASN A 89 -3.25 -9.35 -16.00
CA ASN A 89 -3.33 -7.89 -15.95
C ASN A 89 -3.48 -7.37 -14.52
N GLU A 90 -4.26 -8.07 -13.69
CA GLU A 90 -4.40 -7.77 -12.26
C GLU A 90 -3.07 -7.93 -11.52
N GLU A 91 -2.37 -9.06 -11.72
CA GLU A 91 -1.03 -9.31 -11.18
C GLU A 91 -0.01 -8.24 -11.62
N ILE A 92 -0.05 -7.84 -12.90
CA ILE A 92 0.81 -6.74 -13.38
C ILE A 92 0.46 -5.42 -12.71
N ALA A 93 -0.81 -5.15 -12.45
CA ALA A 93 -1.25 -3.92 -11.80
C ALA A 93 -0.82 -3.88 -10.32
N THR A 94 -0.98 -4.98 -9.58
CA THR A 94 -0.54 -5.10 -8.18
C THR A 94 0.97 -4.95 -8.07
N LEU A 95 1.74 -5.60 -8.94
CA LEU A 95 3.20 -5.47 -9.00
C LEU A 95 3.63 -4.02 -9.30
N LYS A 96 2.97 -3.34 -10.25
CA LYS A 96 3.24 -1.92 -10.55
C LYS A 96 2.96 -1.02 -9.35
N GLN A 97 1.87 -1.25 -8.64
CA GLN A 97 1.52 -0.48 -7.45
C GLN A 97 2.53 -0.70 -6.32
N GLN A 98 2.89 -1.96 -6.05
CA GLN A 98 3.91 -2.30 -5.05
C GLN A 98 5.25 -1.65 -5.39
N HIS A 99 5.69 -1.75 -6.63
CA HIS A 99 6.93 -1.13 -7.09
C HIS A 99 6.89 0.41 -6.94
N ALA A 100 5.77 1.05 -7.26
CA ALA A 100 5.62 2.49 -7.06
C ALA A 100 5.71 2.90 -5.58
N ALA A 101 5.08 2.12 -4.68
CA ALA A 101 5.14 2.36 -3.24
C ALA A 101 6.55 2.15 -2.66
N GLU A 102 7.24 1.10 -3.10
CA GLU A 102 8.63 0.82 -2.70
C GLU A 102 9.56 1.94 -3.18
N LYS A 103 9.41 2.37 -4.43
CA LYS A 103 10.18 3.49 -4.98
C LYS A 103 9.97 4.77 -4.17
N ALA A 104 8.73 5.14 -3.86
CA ALA A 104 8.44 6.33 -3.06
C ALA A 104 9.06 6.24 -1.64
N THR A 105 9.06 5.04 -1.06
CA THR A 105 9.69 4.79 0.24
C THR A 105 11.21 4.95 0.18
N LEU A 106 11.85 4.45 -0.87
CA LEU A 106 13.30 4.58 -1.07
C LEU A 106 13.70 6.03 -1.36
N GLU A 107 12.94 6.75 -2.18
CA GLU A 107 13.16 8.18 -2.44
C GLU A 107 13.12 8.97 -1.12
N GLY A 108 12.12 8.72 -0.26
CA GLY A 108 12.04 9.35 1.06
C GLY A 108 13.24 9.05 1.97
N LYS A 109 13.77 7.82 1.95
CA LYS A 109 14.98 7.47 2.72
C LYS A 109 16.22 8.19 2.19
N VAL A 110 16.37 8.29 0.87
CA VAL A 110 17.48 9.02 0.25
C VAL A 110 17.43 10.50 0.62
N ASP A 111 16.24 11.11 0.64
CA ASP A 111 16.08 12.52 1.05
C ASP A 111 16.49 12.76 2.51
N VAL A 112 16.14 11.83 3.42
CA VAL A 112 16.57 11.90 4.83
C VAL A 112 18.08 11.78 4.93
N MET A 113 18.67 10.77 4.29
CA MET A 113 20.13 10.57 4.29
C MET A 113 20.87 11.78 3.72
N GLN A 114 20.33 12.42 2.68
CA GLN A 114 20.93 13.60 2.08
C GLN A 114 20.96 14.78 3.06
N LYS A 115 19.89 14.98 3.84
CA LYS A 115 19.84 16.01 4.90
C LYS A 115 20.86 15.74 6.01
N GLU A 116 20.91 14.52 6.52
CA GLU A 116 21.88 14.13 7.56
C GLU A 116 23.33 14.34 7.07
N VAL A 117 23.61 13.98 5.82
CA VAL A 117 24.93 14.22 5.20
C VAL A 117 25.25 15.72 5.11
N ASP A 118 24.28 16.55 4.76
CA ASP A 118 24.52 18.00 4.64
C ASP A 118 24.65 18.69 6.02
N GLU A 119 23.93 18.22 7.03
CA GLU A 119 24.11 18.62 8.43
C GLU A 119 25.52 18.25 8.94
N LEU A 120 25.97 17.02 8.69
CA LEU A 120 27.32 16.58 9.04
C LEU A 120 28.40 17.41 8.33
N LYS A 121 28.23 17.71 7.03
CA LYS A 121 29.15 18.61 6.30
C LYS A 121 29.18 20.02 6.88
N SER A 122 28.06 20.52 7.39
CA SER A 122 27.98 21.81 8.06
C SER A 122 28.77 21.80 9.37
N LEU A 123 28.54 20.76 10.20
CA LEU A 123 29.24 20.58 11.47
C LEU A 123 30.77 20.49 11.28
N VAL A 124 31.23 19.70 10.31
CA VAL A 124 32.66 19.57 10.00
C VAL A 124 33.26 20.92 9.61
N ARG A 125 32.55 21.75 8.83
CA ARG A 125 33.00 23.10 8.47
C ARG A 125 33.14 23.99 9.70
N ILE A 126 32.18 23.97 10.62
CA ILE A 126 32.22 24.75 11.86
C ILE A 126 33.43 24.34 12.73
N MET A 127 33.65 23.03 12.92
CA MET A 127 34.77 22.53 13.73
C MET A 127 36.13 22.92 13.13
N LEU A 128 36.29 22.84 11.80
CA LEU A 128 37.52 23.26 11.13
C LEU A 128 37.78 24.77 11.29
N GLN A 129 36.73 25.60 11.19
CA GLN A 129 36.84 27.04 11.43
C GLN A 129 37.23 27.35 12.87
N GLN A 130 36.62 26.69 13.86
CA GLN A 130 36.92 26.88 15.28
C GLN A 130 38.37 26.52 15.64
N LYS A 131 38.88 25.42 15.08
CA LYS A 131 40.29 25.02 15.24
C LYS A 131 41.25 26.08 14.66
N SER A 132 40.88 26.72 13.55
CA SER A 132 41.66 27.81 12.98
C SER A 132 41.58 29.12 13.77
N SER A 133 40.51 29.32 14.55
CA SER A 133 40.31 30.50 15.41
C SER A 133 40.77 30.32 16.87
N GLY A 134 41.25 29.13 17.26
CA GLY A 134 41.74 28.84 18.61
C GLY A 134 40.64 28.70 19.68
N VAL A 135 39.38 28.46 19.28
CA VAL A 135 38.24 28.29 20.20
C VAL A 135 38.17 26.84 20.70
N ASP A 136 37.98 26.64 22.00
CA ASP A 136 37.96 25.32 22.66
C ASP A 136 36.68 24.52 22.36
N LEU A 137 36.86 23.29 21.86
CA LEU A 137 35.81 22.38 21.43
C LEU A 137 34.96 21.84 22.60
N GLU A 138 35.51 21.73 23.82
CA GLU A 138 34.76 21.24 24.99
C GLU A 138 33.66 22.22 25.43
N ILE A 139 33.94 23.53 25.35
CA ILE A 139 33.00 24.59 25.74
C ILE A 139 31.78 24.62 24.79
N LEU A 140 32.01 24.37 23.49
CA LEU A 140 30.94 24.33 22.49
C LEU A 140 30.11 23.05 22.55
N ALA A 141 30.74 21.90 22.82
CA ALA A 141 30.03 20.64 23.04
C ALA A 141 29.07 20.74 24.25
N ALA A 142 29.50 21.41 25.33
CA ALA A 142 28.65 21.68 26.49
C ALA A 142 27.45 22.61 26.17
N GLN A 143 27.65 23.59 25.28
CA GLN A 143 26.57 24.49 24.82
C GLN A 143 25.55 23.80 23.91
N LEU A 144 25.98 22.86 23.06
CA LEU A 144 25.10 22.10 22.17
C LEU A 144 24.38 20.93 22.86
N GLY A 145 25.01 20.32 23.88
CA GLY A 145 24.39 19.29 24.72
C GLY A 145 23.36 19.85 25.71
N SER A 146 23.34 21.16 25.92
CA SER A 146 22.34 21.85 26.72
C SER A 146 21.08 22.14 25.88
N THR A 147 20.30 21.11 25.57
CA THR A 147 18.90 21.33 25.17
C THR A 147 18.14 21.90 26.37
N PRO A 148 17.43 23.03 26.26
CA PRO A 148 16.44 23.40 27.26
C PRO A 148 15.35 22.33 27.23
N GLY A 149 15.39 21.41 28.19
CA GLY A 149 14.29 20.50 28.44
C GLY A 149 13.02 21.32 28.59
N SER A 150 12.04 21.04 27.74
CA SER A 150 10.68 21.54 27.90
C SER A 150 10.21 21.23 29.32
N PRO A 151 9.85 22.22 30.14
CA PRO A 151 9.12 21.94 31.36
C PRO A 151 7.71 21.54 30.93
N ASN A 152 7.23 20.41 31.44
CA ASN A 152 5.86 20.17 31.89
C ASN A 152 5.57 18.66 31.83
N ASN A 153 5.54 18.02 33.00
CA ASN A 153 4.30 17.56 33.64
C ASN A 153 4.66 16.69 34.85
N ASP A 154 4.74 17.33 36.02
CA ASP A 154 4.37 16.64 37.27
C ASP A 154 2.86 16.45 37.24
N ALA A 155 2.41 15.21 37.12
CA ALA A 155 1.04 14.83 37.47
C ALA A 155 0.97 13.35 37.90
N ASN A 156 1.34 13.14 39.15
CA ASN A 156 0.63 12.29 40.11
C ASN A 156 0.47 10.80 39.74
N GLU A 157 1.38 9.99 40.26
CA GLU A 157 1.19 8.55 40.43
C GLU A 157 0.00 8.30 41.37
N LYS A 158 -1.11 7.78 40.83
CA LYS A 158 -2.10 7.05 41.62
C LYS A 158 -1.81 5.56 41.51
N GLU A 159 -1.19 5.06 42.55
CA GLU A 159 -1.17 3.66 42.96
C GLU A 159 -2.61 3.10 42.93
N ASN A 160 -2.84 2.06 42.14
CA ASN A 160 -3.95 1.13 42.34
C ASN A 160 -3.44 -0.28 42.06
N HIS A 161 -3.14 -0.96 43.16
CA HIS A 161 -2.96 -2.40 43.26
C HIS A 161 -4.28 -3.10 42.90
N VAL A 162 -4.27 -3.98 41.91
CA VAL A 162 -5.34 -4.97 41.71
C VAL A 162 -4.65 -6.32 41.50
N GLU A 163 -4.57 -7.09 42.58
CA GLU A 163 -4.39 -8.54 42.51
C GLU A 163 -5.57 -9.15 41.76
N GLY A 164 -5.28 -9.78 40.62
CA GLY A 164 -6.21 -10.63 39.90
C GLY A 164 -5.61 -12.03 39.84
N GLU A 165 -6.14 -12.91 40.69
CA GLU A 165 -5.86 -14.33 40.70
C GLU A 165 -6.21 -14.96 39.34
N ILE A 166 -5.30 -15.79 38.81
CA ILE A 166 -5.58 -16.69 37.69
C ILE A 166 -5.65 -18.10 38.25
N GLU A 167 -6.87 -18.58 38.50
CA GLU A 167 -7.15 -20.01 38.67
C GLU A 167 -6.96 -20.72 37.31
N LEU A 168 -6.10 -21.74 37.31
CA LEU A 168 -5.99 -22.72 36.24
C LEU A 168 -6.99 -23.84 36.50
N ASN A 169 -7.96 -24.03 35.59
CA ASN A 169 -8.70 -25.27 35.40
C ASN A 169 -8.78 -25.59 33.90
#